data_AF-A0A397YJC4-F1
#
_entry.id   AF-A0A397YJC4-F1
#
_cell.length_a   1.000
_cell.length_b   1.000
_cell.length_c   1.000
_cell.angle_alpha   90.00
_cell.angle_beta   90.00
_cell.angle_gamma   90.00
#
_symmetry.space_group_name_H-M   'P 1'
#
loop_
_entity.id
_entity.type
_entity.pdbx_description
1 polymer ?
#
loop_
_entity_poly.entity_id
_entity_poly.type
_entity_poly.pdbx_seq_one_letter_code
_entity_poly.pdbx_strand_id
1 'polypeptide(L)'
;MGLEPNSSSGLFTSLFIFLITSPSFGNHSSTDGLFPFAPKHVVIINQVNPEETLIVHCTNKKIDLGVKDLPYGASFDFRFHVNLRKTTTYTCSFEWPRNKQTFDIFRADRDDNIHSEPGVCRECIWHIFYSNPCRVNRDGGYPICFDWDAYSLENI
;
A
#
# COMPACT_ATOMS: atom_id res chain seq x y z
N MET A 1 -36.72 -54.69 -32.47
CA MET A 1 -36.45 -53.97 -31.20
C MET A 1 -35.76 -52.66 -31.59
N GLY A 2 -36.49 -51.53 -31.50
CA GLY A 2 -36.05 -50.14 -31.80
C GLY A 2 -35.66 -49.86 -33.26
N LEU A 3 -36.15 -48.87 -34.04
CA LEU A 3 -36.31 -47.41 -33.81
C LEU A 3 -34.99 -46.80 -33.33
N GLU A 4 -34.28 -45.85 -33.97
CA GLU A 4 -34.51 -44.91 -35.07
C GLU A 4 -33.16 -44.47 -35.71
N PRO A 5 -33.17 -43.88 -36.92
CA PRO A 5 -32.04 -43.17 -37.54
C PRO A 5 -32.09 -41.64 -37.29
N ASN A 6 -31.10 -40.93 -37.88
CA ASN A 6 -31.02 -39.49 -38.17
C ASN A 6 -30.09 -38.69 -37.23
N SER A 7 -28.89 -38.32 -37.70
CA SER A 7 -28.62 -37.13 -38.52
C SER A 7 -28.81 -35.82 -37.75
N SER A 8 -27.71 -35.19 -37.34
CA SER A 8 -27.56 -33.74 -37.54
C SER A 8 -26.08 -33.33 -37.54
N SER A 9 -25.68 -32.74 -38.65
CA SER A 9 -24.54 -31.84 -38.76
C SER A 9 -24.82 -30.56 -37.98
N GLY A 10 -23.89 -30.17 -37.09
CA GLY A 10 -23.97 -28.91 -36.36
C GLY A 10 -22.58 -28.39 -36.01
N LEU A 11 -22.05 -27.54 -36.89
CA LEU A 11 -20.88 -26.69 -36.61
C LEU A 11 -21.23 -25.74 -35.46
N PHE A 12 -20.69 -25.98 -34.26
CA PHE A 12 -20.81 -25.02 -33.16
C PHE A 12 -19.73 -23.93 -33.32
N THR A 13 -20.04 -22.91 -34.11
CA THR A 13 -19.35 -21.62 -34.05
C THR A 13 -19.65 -21.00 -32.68
N SER A 14 -18.70 -21.08 -31.74
CA SER A 14 -18.82 -20.42 -30.44
C SER A 14 -18.76 -18.90 -30.65
N LEU A 15 -19.92 -18.27 -30.51
CA LEU A 15 -20.11 -16.83 -30.65
C LEU A 15 -19.62 -16.14 -29.36
N PHE A 16 -18.52 -15.40 -29.44
CA PHE A 16 -18.10 -14.49 -28.36
C PHE A 16 -19.12 -13.35 -28.22
N ILE A 17 -20.05 -13.49 -27.28
CA ILE A 17 -20.96 -12.39 -26.93
C ILE A 17 -20.30 -11.56 -25.83
N PHE A 18 -19.62 -10.48 -26.21
CA PHE A 18 -19.25 -9.40 -25.29
C PHE A 18 -20.52 -8.59 -24.97
N LEU A 19 -21.19 -8.93 -23.87
CA LEU A 19 -22.20 -8.05 -23.27
C LEU A 19 -21.49 -6.97 -22.45
N ILE A 20 -21.17 -5.86 -23.11
CA ILE A 20 -20.79 -4.60 -22.45
C ILE A 20 -22.07 -3.91 -21.97
N THR A 21 -22.43 -4.14 -20.70
CA THR A 21 -23.38 -3.29 -19.98
C THR A 21 -22.59 -2.28 -19.15
N SER A 22 -22.64 -1.01 -19.51
CA SER A 22 -22.07 0.14 -18.78
C SER A 22 -22.92 0.56 -17.57
N PRO A 23 -22.40 1.43 -16.69
CA PRO A 23 -21.46 1.17 -15.61
C PRO A 23 -22.23 1.07 -14.27
N SER A 24 -22.12 -0.06 -13.58
CA SER A 24 -22.52 -0.08 -12.16
C SER A 24 -21.42 0.59 -11.36
N PHE A 25 -21.74 1.69 -10.67
CA PHE A 25 -20.99 2.14 -9.50
C PHE A 25 -21.12 1.05 -8.42
N GLY A 26 -20.38 -0.04 -8.59
CA GLY A 26 -20.19 -1.04 -7.57
C GLY A 26 -19.07 -0.55 -6.66
N ASN A 27 -19.37 -0.32 -5.39
CA ASN A 27 -18.39 -0.04 -4.34
C ASN A 27 -17.14 -0.90 -4.58
N HIS A 28 -15.98 -0.26 -4.71
CA HIS A 28 -14.69 -0.94 -4.73
C HIS A 28 -14.53 -1.63 -3.35
N SER A 29 -15.10 -2.82 -3.19
CA SER A 29 -14.68 -3.75 -2.16
C SER A 29 -13.32 -4.23 -2.62
N SER A 30 -12.31 -3.46 -2.25
CA SER A 30 -10.91 -3.79 -2.48
C SER A 30 -10.67 -5.14 -1.85
N THR A 31 -10.48 -6.14 -2.68
CA THR A 31 -10.00 -7.48 -2.29
C THR A 31 -8.51 -7.49 -1.94
N ASP A 32 -7.94 -6.29 -1.80
CA ASP A 32 -6.60 -6.04 -1.31
C ASP A 32 -6.46 -6.72 0.07
N GLY A 33 -5.31 -7.33 0.34
CA GLY A 33 -5.06 -8.14 1.54
C GLY A 33 -5.38 -9.63 1.41
N LEU A 34 -6.18 -10.06 0.42
CA LEU A 34 -6.40 -11.49 0.16
C LEU A 34 -5.55 -12.02 -1.01
N PHE A 35 -5.31 -11.19 -2.03
CA PHE A 35 -4.61 -11.59 -3.25
C PHE A 35 -3.08 -11.51 -3.15
N PRO A 36 -2.34 -12.45 -3.77
CA PRO A 36 -0.89 -12.35 -3.89
C PRO A 36 -0.52 -11.16 -4.78
N PHE A 37 0.64 -10.54 -4.50
CA PHE A 37 1.14 -9.40 -5.27
C PHE A 37 0.19 -8.19 -5.33
N ALA A 38 -0.57 -7.91 -4.27
CA ALA A 38 -1.38 -6.70 -4.18
C ALA A 38 -0.53 -5.43 -4.46
N PRO A 39 -1.00 -4.53 -5.34
CA PRO A 39 -0.32 -3.27 -5.63
C PRO A 39 -0.45 -2.32 -4.44
N LYS A 40 0.64 -1.60 -4.14
CA LYS A 40 0.73 -0.64 -3.06
C LYS A 40 1.29 0.67 -3.54
N HIS A 41 0.77 1.75 -2.98
CA HIS A 41 1.24 3.11 -3.17
C HIS A 41 1.43 3.75 -1.81
N VAL A 42 2.67 4.00 -1.43
CA VAL A 42 3.00 4.67 -0.16
C VAL A 42 3.22 6.15 -0.45
N VAL A 43 2.56 7.01 0.30
CA VAL A 43 2.71 8.47 0.23
C VAL A 43 3.14 8.97 1.61
N ILE A 44 4.25 9.67 1.68
CA ILE A 44 4.81 10.25 2.89
C ILE A 44 4.68 11.77 2.78
N ILE A 45 4.07 12.41 3.77
CA ILE A 45 3.83 13.85 3.80
C ILE A 45 4.50 14.43 5.05
N ASN A 46 5.36 15.42 4.88
CA ASN A 46 5.99 16.11 6.00
C ASN A 46 4.96 17.00 6.71
N GLN A 47 4.74 16.74 8.00
CA GLN A 47 3.91 17.54 8.90
C GLN A 47 4.65 17.89 10.20
N VAL A 48 5.99 17.78 10.24
CA VAL A 48 6.79 17.95 11.46
C VAL A 48 6.72 19.39 11.96
N ASN A 49 7.09 20.35 11.11
CA ASN A 49 7.06 21.78 11.42
C ASN A 49 7.12 22.62 10.11
N PRO A 50 6.35 23.71 9.98
CA PRO A 50 6.42 24.66 8.86
C PRO A 50 7.82 25.17 8.47
N GLU A 51 8.74 25.27 9.43
CA GLU A 51 10.08 25.81 9.21
C GLU A 51 11.14 24.72 8.94
N GLU A 52 10.77 23.44 9.04
CA GLU A 52 11.71 22.32 8.95
C GLU A 52 11.53 21.53 7.64
N THR A 53 12.66 21.20 7.02
CA THR A 53 12.72 20.23 5.93
C THR A 53 12.98 18.86 6.51
N LEU A 54 12.10 17.92 6.20
CA LEU A 54 12.21 16.52 6.59
C LEU A 54 13.02 15.76 5.53
N ILE A 55 14.14 15.19 5.95
CA ILE A 55 14.98 14.33 5.11
C ILE A 55 14.51 12.90 5.29
N VAL A 56 14.08 12.26 4.21
CA VAL A 56 13.53 10.90 4.19
C VAL A 56 14.44 9.99 3.39
N HIS A 57 14.81 8.83 3.95
CA HIS A 57 15.53 7.78 3.24
C HIS A 57 14.85 6.44 3.50
N CYS A 58 14.37 5.80 2.44
CA CYS A 58 13.59 4.56 2.53
C CYS A 58 14.27 3.40 1.82
N THR A 59 14.25 2.23 2.45
CA THR A 59 14.86 1.01 1.92
C THR A 59 13.94 -0.21 2.09
N ASN A 60 14.11 -1.18 1.21
CA ASN A 60 13.53 -2.53 1.30
C ASN A 60 14.59 -3.54 0.87
N LYS A 61 15.21 -4.24 1.84
CA LYS A 61 16.29 -5.21 1.58
C LYS A 61 17.44 -4.61 0.75
N LYS A 62 17.46 -4.85 -0.56
CA LYS A 62 18.48 -4.35 -1.50
C LYS A 62 17.99 -3.17 -2.35
N ILE A 63 16.74 -2.78 -2.20
CA ILE A 63 16.13 -1.64 -2.89
C ILE A 63 16.34 -0.41 -2.02
N ASP A 64 17.03 0.58 -2.56
CA ASP A 64 17.21 1.90 -1.97
C ASP A 64 16.44 2.91 -2.83
N LEU A 65 15.53 3.67 -2.22
CA LEU A 65 14.72 4.68 -2.91
C LEU A 65 15.41 6.07 -2.97
N GLY A 66 16.60 6.17 -2.38
CA GLY A 66 17.39 7.37 -2.24
C GLY A 66 16.89 8.30 -1.15
N VAL A 67 17.64 9.38 -0.94
CA VAL A 67 17.31 10.45 0.01
C VAL A 67 16.39 11.47 -0.65
N LYS A 68 15.41 11.98 0.09
CA LYS A 68 14.41 12.97 -0.33
C LYS A 68 14.31 14.09 0.69
N ASP A 69 14.38 15.33 0.23
CA ASP A 69 14.20 16.51 1.05
C ASP A 69 12.75 17.01 0.89
N LEU A 70 11.99 17.01 1.99
CA LEU A 70 10.58 17.37 2.00
C LEU A 70 10.37 18.63 2.85
N PRO A 71 10.20 19.82 2.23
CA PRO A 71 9.66 20.98 2.94
C PRO A 71 8.32 20.66 3.61
N TYR A 72 7.88 21.49 4.54
CA TYR A 72 6.58 21.30 5.18
C TYR A 72 5.43 21.20 4.17
N GLY A 73 4.57 20.20 4.35
CA GLY A 73 3.46 19.89 3.44
C GLY A 73 3.86 19.21 2.13
N ALA A 74 5.15 19.13 1.80
CA ALA A 74 5.62 18.40 0.63
C ALA A 74 5.55 16.88 0.86
N SER A 75 5.56 16.12 -0.24
CA SER A 75 5.42 14.67 -0.20
C SER A 75 6.44 13.94 -1.09
N PHE A 76 6.70 12.70 -0.70
CA PHE A 76 7.42 11.70 -1.49
C PHE A 76 6.57 10.43 -1.54
N ASP A 77 6.48 9.82 -2.73
CA ASP A 77 5.72 8.60 -2.93
C ASP A 77 6.46 7.56 -3.76
N PHE A 78 6.07 6.31 -3.57
CA PHE A 78 6.57 5.19 -4.36
C PHE A 78 5.53 4.07 -4.45
N ARG A 79 5.65 3.25 -5.50
CA ARG A 79 4.73 2.15 -5.80
C ARG A 79 5.48 0.83 -5.93
N PHE A 80 4.85 -0.24 -5.48
CA PHE A 80 5.39 -1.60 -5.53
C PHE A 80 4.27 -2.64 -5.46
N HIS A 81 4.63 -3.92 -5.56
CA HIS A 81 3.73 -5.04 -5.27
C HIS A 81 4.26 -5.80 -4.06
N VAL A 82 3.37 -6.23 -3.16
CA VAL A 82 3.77 -7.09 -2.03
C VAL A 82 4.34 -8.42 -2.54
N ASN A 83 5.27 -9.02 -1.81
CA ASN A 83 5.82 -10.31 -2.21
C ASN A 83 4.81 -11.45 -1.94
N LEU A 84 4.99 -12.59 -2.61
CA LEU A 84 4.10 -13.76 -2.47
C LEU A 84 3.96 -14.26 -1.02
N ARG A 85 5.00 -14.09 -0.21
CA ARG A 85 5.03 -14.52 1.20
C ARG A 85 4.42 -13.50 2.15
N LYS A 86 3.92 -12.36 1.66
CA LYS A 86 3.42 -11.23 2.48
C LYS A 86 4.38 -10.78 3.58
N THR A 87 5.67 -10.69 3.24
CA THR A 87 6.74 -10.22 4.15
C THR A 87 7.41 -8.95 3.66
N THR A 88 6.75 -8.17 2.82
CA THR A 88 7.31 -6.91 2.30
C THR A 88 7.29 -5.86 3.40
N THR A 89 8.47 -5.30 3.72
CA THR A 89 8.63 -4.20 4.67
C THR A 89 9.49 -3.10 4.06
N TYR A 90 9.00 -1.86 4.04
CA TYR A 90 9.84 -0.69 3.74
C TYR A 90 10.11 0.05 5.04
N THR A 91 11.40 0.20 5.36
CA THR A 91 11.86 0.94 6.54
C THR A 91 12.41 2.27 6.07
N CYS A 92 11.97 3.35 6.71
CA CYS A 92 12.44 4.70 6.40
C CYS A 92 13.08 5.35 7.64
N SER A 93 14.16 6.08 7.41
CA SER A 93 14.64 7.06 8.38
C SER A 93 14.09 8.45 8.04
N PHE A 94 13.78 9.19 9.08
CA PHE A 94 13.20 10.52 9.06
C PHE A 94 14.10 11.44 9.89
N GLU A 95 14.73 12.40 9.24
CA GLU A 95 15.68 13.30 9.88
C GLU A 95 15.21 14.75 9.75
N TRP A 96 15.23 15.46 10.86
CA TRP A 96 14.95 16.89 10.96
C TRP A 96 15.88 17.49 12.03
N PRO A 97 15.94 18.81 12.22
CA PRO A 97 16.93 19.41 13.12
C PRO A 97 17.01 18.74 14.51
N ARG A 98 18.19 18.18 14.81
CA ARG A 98 18.54 17.49 16.06
C ARG A 98 17.74 16.21 16.36
N ASN A 99 17.00 15.68 15.40
CA ASN A 99 16.19 14.48 15.57
C ASN A 99 16.35 13.54 14.37
N LYS A 100 16.35 12.25 14.65
CA LYS A 100 16.39 11.21 13.63
C LYS A 100 15.55 10.04 14.11
N GLN A 101 14.47 9.70 13.44
CA GLN A 101 13.64 8.56 13.82
C GLN A 101 13.61 7.53 12.70
N THR A 102 13.29 6.29 13.05
CA THR A 102 13.05 5.22 12.10
C THR A 102 11.62 4.72 12.23
N PHE A 103 11.04 4.34 11.10
CA PHE A 103 9.74 3.71 11.06
C PHE A 103 9.61 2.78 9.86
N ASP A 104 9.08 1.59 10.08
CA ASP A 104 8.55 0.74 9.03
C ASP A 104 7.30 1.38 8.39
N ILE A 105 7.53 2.26 7.41
CA ILE A 105 6.47 3.01 6.71
C ILE A 105 5.48 2.10 5.99
N PHE A 106 5.92 0.89 5.66
CA PHE A 106 5.03 -0.16 5.17
C PHE A 106 5.43 -1.50 5.74
N ARG A 107 4.46 -2.25 6.25
CA ARG A 107 4.61 -3.67 6.56
C ARG A 107 3.43 -4.45 6.02
N ALA A 108 3.68 -5.52 5.28
CA ALA A 108 2.61 -6.34 4.70
C ALA A 108 1.67 -6.95 5.77
N ASP A 109 2.19 -7.29 6.96
CA ASP A 109 1.38 -7.84 8.06
C ASP A 109 0.48 -6.80 8.76
N ARG A 110 0.81 -5.50 8.63
CA ARG A 110 0.04 -4.36 9.16
C ARG A 110 -0.84 -3.70 8.10
N ASP A 111 -0.34 -3.52 6.87
CA ASP A 111 -0.92 -2.66 5.83
C ASP A 111 -1.52 -3.44 4.64
N ASP A 112 -1.31 -4.76 4.61
CA ASP A 112 -1.92 -5.69 3.66
C ASP A 112 -2.61 -6.87 4.37
N ASN A 113 -3.17 -6.59 5.56
CA ASN A 113 -3.87 -7.55 6.39
C ASN A 113 -5.25 -7.00 6.77
N ILE A 114 -6.29 -7.79 6.53
CA ILE A 114 -7.67 -7.40 6.88
C ILE A 114 -7.94 -7.47 8.39
N HIS A 115 -7.08 -8.17 9.14
CA HIS A 115 -7.22 -8.36 10.58
C HIS A 115 -6.34 -7.40 11.40
N SER A 116 -5.48 -6.60 10.76
CA SER A 116 -4.74 -5.56 11.47
C SER A 116 -5.67 -4.39 11.79
N GLU A 117 -5.37 -3.68 12.88
CA GLU A 117 -6.13 -2.51 13.32
C GLU A 117 -6.24 -1.41 12.25
N PRO A 118 -5.18 -0.99 11.53
CA PRO A 118 -5.32 -0.05 10.42
C PRO A 118 -5.88 -0.68 9.13
N GLY A 119 -6.02 -2.00 9.10
CA GLY A 119 -6.49 -2.75 7.94
C GLY A 119 -5.64 -2.57 6.68
N VAL A 120 -6.20 -3.01 5.57
CA VAL A 120 -5.53 -2.95 4.27
C VAL A 120 -5.56 -1.53 3.69
N CYS A 121 -4.41 -1.05 3.20
CA CYS A 121 -4.36 0.10 2.30
C CYS A 121 -3.85 -0.31 0.92
N ARG A 122 -4.55 0.11 -0.13
CA ARG A 122 -3.97 0.15 -1.48
C ARG A 122 -3.07 1.38 -1.65
N GLU A 123 -3.54 2.48 -1.10
CA GLU A 123 -2.79 3.72 -0.96
C GLU A 123 -2.64 4.03 0.52
N CYS A 124 -1.41 3.96 1.00
CA CYS A 124 -1.04 4.12 2.39
C CYS A 124 -0.47 5.54 2.56
N ILE A 125 -1.31 6.47 3.00
CA ILE A 125 -0.90 7.87 3.20
C ILE A 125 -0.45 8.05 4.64
N TRP A 126 0.75 8.57 4.80
CA TRP A 126 1.40 8.78 6.08
C TRP A 126 1.71 10.25 6.28
N HIS A 127 1.19 10.83 7.36
CA HIS A 127 1.60 12.12 7.86
C HIS A 127 2.69 11.90 8.91
N ILE A 128 3.83 12.58 8.73
CA ILE A 128 4.96 12.50 9.65
C ILE A 128 4.93 13.71 10.56
N PHE A 129 4.60 13.51 11.83
CA PHE A 129 4.66 14.55 12.86
C PHE A 129 5.91 14.38 13.72
N TYR A 130 6.23 15.41 14.51
CA TYR A 130 7.32 15.33 15.49
C TYR A 130 7.15 14.17 16.48
N SER A 131 5.91 13.97 16.95
CA SER A 131 5.58 12.93 17.95
C SER A 131 5.61 11.52 17.36
N ASN A 132 5.00 11.33 16.19
CA ASN A 132 4.77 10.02 15.60
C ASN A 132 4.31 10.08 14.12
N PRO A 133 4.52 8.99 13.36
CA PRO A 133 3.88 8.76 12.08
C PRO A 133 2.40 8.37 12.26
N CYS A 134 1.54 8.94 11.43
CA CYS A 134 0.10 8.65 11.41
C CYS A 134 -0.38 8.26 10.02
N ARG A 135 -1.09 7.13 9.91
CA ARG A 135 -1.77 6.71 8.70
C ARG A 135 -3.12 7.41 8.59
N VAL A 136 -3.34 8.10 7.48
CA VAL A 136 -4.55 8.87 7.20
C VAL A 136 -5.35 8.26 6.05
N ASN A 137 -6.67 8.42 6.09
CA ASN A 137 -7.57 8.02 5.01
C ASN A 137 -7.94 9.25 4.18
N ARG A 138 -7.98 9.11 2.85
CA ARG A 138 -8.39 10.20 1.94
C ARG A 138 -9.80 10.71 2.22
N ASP A 139 -10.70 9.79 2.51
CA ASP A 139 -12.12 10.08 2.72
C ASP A 139 -12.40 10.64 4.13
N GLY A 140 -11.35 10.90 4.91
CA GLY A 140 -11.44 11.36 6.29
C GLY A 140 -11.55 10.22 7.30
N GLY A 141 -11.90 10.57 8.54
CA GLY A 141 -11.87 9.66 9.68
C GLY A 141 -10.66 9.90 10.59
N TYR A 142 -10.61 9.17 11.71
CA TYR A 142 -9.54 9.33 12.67
C TYR A 142 -8.23 8.73 12.13
N PRO A 143 -7.11 9.46 12.21
CA PRO A 143 -5.80 8.90 11.86
C PRO A 143 -5.41 7.83 12.88
N ILE A 144 -4.71 6.80 12.39
CA ILE A 144 -4.12 5.77 13.25
C ILE A 144 -2.63 6.07 13.34
N CYS A 145 -2.16 6.36 14.55
CA CYS A 145 -0.79 6.77 14.80
C CYS A 145 0.00 5.67 15.50
N PHE A 146 1.28 5.57 15.18
CA PHE A 146 2.17 4.53 15.67
C PHE A 146 3.37 5.17 16.34
N ASP A 147 3.93 4.53 17.35
CA ASP A 147 5.19 5.00 17.91
C ASP A 147 6.32 4.82 16.89
N TRP A 148 7.35 5.66 17.02
CA TRP A 148 8.61 5.46 16.33
C TRP A 148 9.21 4.11 16.71
N ASP A 149 9.94 3.49 15.77
CA ASP A 149 10.65 2.27 16.08
C ASP A 149 11.73 2.58 17.12
N ALA A 150 11.72 1.88 18.25
CA ALA A 150 12.75 2.04 19.27
C ALA A 150 14.12 1.81 18.63
N TYR A 151 15.06 2.73 18.85
CA TYR A 151 16.43 2.54 18.38
C TYR A 151 16.92 1.17 18.86
N SER A 152 17.26 0.29 17.91
CA SER A 152 18.04 -0.89 18.20
C SER A 152 19.40 -0.40 18.70
N LEU A 153 19.61 -0.38 20.02
CA LEU A 153 20.92 -0.22 20.66
C LEU A 153 21.84 -1.43 20.40
N GLU A 154 21.59 -2.21 19.35
CA GLU A 154 22.52 -3.21 18.86
C GLU A 154 23.38 -2.55 17.79
N ASN A 155 24.46 -1.92 18.23
CA ASN A 155 25.80 -1.86 17.60
C ASN A 155 26.57 -0.66 18.18
N ILE A 156 27.09 -0.87 19.40
CA ILE A 156 28.36 -0.25 19.85
C ILE A 156 29.49 -0.96 19.11
#